data_AF-A0A5K1FZD7-F1
#
_entry.id   AF-A0A5K1FZD7-F1
#
_cell.length_a   1.000
_cell.length_b   1.000
_cell.length_c   1.000
_cell.angle_alpha   90.00
_cell.angle_beta   90.00
_cell.angle_gamma   90.00
#
_symmetry.space_group_name_H-M   'P 1'
#
loop_
_entity.id
_entity.type
_entity.pdbx_description
1 polymer ?
#
loop_
_entity_poly.entity_id
_entity_poly.type
_entity_poly.pdbx_seq_one_letter_code
_entity_poly.pdbx_strand_id
1 'polypeptide(L)'
;VSEHDSVIVVTHEPTWLLDWYWDETNGKNVSHLVCDYLKGRCKLRMAGDLHHYMRHSFVAGNDPVNIQHLLVNGCGGAFLHPTHVFSNFRKFCGTTYESKAAYPSYEDSSR
;
A
#
# COMPACT_ATOMS: atom_id res chain seq x y z
N VAL A 1 -3.39 23.30 -6.75
CA VAL A 1 -2.63 22.41 -5.85
C VAL A 1 -1.32 23.10 -5.54
N SER A 2 -1.10 23.44 -4.28
CA SER A 2 0.13 24.02 -3.77
C SER A 2 1.24 22.97 -3.65
N GLU A 3 2.50 23.41 -3.65
CA GLU A 3 3.67 22.54 -3.47
C GLU A 3 3.72 21.86 -2.09
N HIS A 4 2.97 22.39 -1.11
CA HIS A 4 2.91 21.84 0.25
C HIS A 4 1.60 21.10 0.56
N ASP A 5 0.72 20.91 -0.43
CA ASP A 5 -0.52 20.17 -0.22
C ASP A 5 -0.23 18.70 0.11
N SER A 6 -0.98 18.17 1.08
CA SER A 6 -1.00 16.74 1.37
C SER A 6 -2.02 16.05 0.48
N VAL A 7 -1.60 15.00 -0.22
CA VAL A 7 -2.42 14.27 -1.18
C VAL A 7 -2.77 12.89 -0.62
N ILE A 8 -4.04 12.52 -0.74
CA ILE A 8 -4.53 11.16 -0.52
C ILE A 8 -4.92 10.58 -1.88
N VAL A 9 -4.37 9.43 -2.23
CA VAL A 9 -4.71 8.70 -3.45
C VAL A 9 -5.57 7.50 -3.09
N VAL A 10 -6.73 7.36 -3.74
CA VAL A 10 -7.64 6.24 -3.53
C VAL A 10 -7.83 5.51 -4.86
N THR A 11 -7.55 4.23 -4.90
CA THR A 11 -7.79 3.34 -6.05
C THR A 11 -8.68 2.18 -5.63
N HIS A 12 -9.30 1.48 -6.58
CA HIS A 12 -10.06 0.27 -6.24
C HIS A 12 -9.12 -0.86 -5.81
N GLU A 13 -8.14 -1.18 -6.64
CA GLU A 13 -7.21 -2.31 -6.46
C GLU A 13 -5.88 -1.86 -5.81
N PRO A 14 -5.31 -2.66 -4.88
CA PRO A 14 -4.04 -2.38 -4.23
C PRO A 14 -2.88 -2.84 -5.11
N THR A 15 -2.71 -2.21 -6.28
CA THR A 15 -1.74 -2.68 -7.29
C THR A 15 -0.32 -2.80 -6.73
N TRP A 16 0.09 -1.96 -5.76
CA TRP A 16 1.42 -2.08 -5.15
C TRP A 16 1.66 -3.41 -4.43
N LEU A 17 0.59 -4.02 -3.92
CA LEU A 17 0.63 -5.27 -3.17
C LEU A 17 0.44 -6.46 -4.10
N LEU A 18 -0.51 -6.37 -5.03
CA LEU A 18 -0.79 -7.42 -6.02
C LEU A 18 0.33 -7.56 -7.06
N ASP A 19 0.85 -6.45 -7.57
CA ASP A 19 2.02 -6.46 -8.47
C ASP A 19 3.22 -7.12 -7.77
N TRP A 20 3.43 -6.86 -6.48
CA TRP A 20 4.49 -7.54 -5.70
C TRP A 20 4.23 -9.03 -5.53
N TYR A 21 2.98 -9.43 -5.27
CA TYR A 21 2.63 -10.83 -5.01
C TYR A 21 2.69 -11.69 -6.27
N TRP A 22 2.27 -11.15 -7.41
CA TRP A 22 2.21 -11.84 -8.70
C TRP A 22 3.44 -11.62 -9.59
N ASP A 23 4.40 -10.78 -9.16
CA ASP A 23 5.54 -10.32 -9.97
C ASP A 23 5.09 -9.61 -11.27
N GLU A 24 4.09 -8.73 -11.14
CA GLU A 24 3.48 -7.98 -12.24
C GLU A 24 3.77 -6.47 -12.16
N THR A 25 3.27 -5.69 -13.13
CA THR A 25 3.48 -4.24 -13.18
C THR A 25 2.25 -3.49 -13.71
N ASN A 26 1.06 -3.80 -13.21
CA ASN A 26 -0.20 -3.19 -13.69
C ASN A 26 -0.37 -1.74 -13.17
N GLY A 27 0.24 -1.40 -12.04
CA GLY A 27 0.12 -0.09 -11.38
C GLY A 27 0.89 1.08 -12.00
N LYS A 28 1.48 0.97 -13.20
CA LYS A 28 2.45 1.94 -13.77
C LYS A 28 1.97 3.39 -13.76
N ASN A 29 0.74 3.66 -14.16
CA ASN A 29 0.21 5.02 -14.25
C ASN A 29 0.10 5.68 -12.87
N VAL A 30 -0.34 4.94 -11.86
CA VAL A 30 -0.47 5.44 -10.48
C VAL A 30 0.92 5.60 -9.86
N SER A 31 1.83 4.66 -10.11
CA SER A 31 3.23 4.78 -9.69
C SER A 31 3.90 6.02 -10.29
N HIS A 32 3.69 6.29 -11.59
CA HIS A 32 4.21 7.48 -12.27
C HIS A 32 3.62 8.77 -11.69
N LEU A 33 2.30 8.83 -11.46
CA LEU A 33 1.66 9.96 -10.78
C LEU A 33 2.31 10.24 -9.42
N VAL A 34 2.47 9.19 -8.60
CA VAL A 34 2.94 9.37 -7.22
C VAL A 34 4.43 9.65 -7.14
N CYS A 35 5.24 8.89 -7.88
CA CYS A 35 6.70 8.91 -7.77
C CYS A 35 7.31 10.06 -8.62
N ASP A 36 6.67 10.46 -9.73
CA ASP A 36 7.22 11.49 -10.63
C ASP A 36 6.52 12.86 -10.57
N TYR A 37 5.23 12.93 -10.20
CA TYR A 37 4.49 14.22 -10.12
C TYR A 37 4.18 14.67 -8.69
N LEU A 38 3.81 13.74 -7.81
CA LEU A 38 3.49 14.09 -6.42
C LEU A 38 4.75 14.25 -5.57
N LYS A 39 5.84 13.53 -5.87
CA LYS A 39 7.18 13.72 -5.28
C LYS A 39 7.16 13.92 -3.75
N GLY A 40 6.58 12.97 -3.02
CA GLY A 40 6.51 12.97 -1.55
C GLY A 40 5.32 13.71 -0.92
N ARG A 41 4.43 14.27 -1.75
CA ARG A 41 3.16 14.88 -1.29
C ARG A 41 2.08 13.84 -0.97
N CYS A 42 2.20 12.61 -1.49
CA CYS A 42 1.25 11.54 -1.18
C CYS A 42 1.46 11.05 0.26
N LYS A 43 0.55 11.43 1.17
CA LYS A 43 0.63 11.00 2.58
C LYS A 43 0.00 9.63 2.79
N LEU A 44 -1.03 9.32 2.02
CA LEU A 44 -1.74 8.05 2.09
C LEU A 44 -2.15 7.60 0.69
N ARG A 45 -1.85 6.33 0.37
CA ARG A 45 -2.47 5.62 -0.73
C ARG A 45 -3.34 4.51 -0.16
N MET A 46 -4.62 4.51 -0.51
CA MET A 46 -5.60 3.55 -0.03
C MET A 46 -6.22 2.78 -1.19
N ALA A 47 -6.49 1.50 -0.99
CA ALA A 47 -7.29 0.70 -1.89
C ALA A 47 -8.17 -0.31 -1.14
N GLY A 48 -9.11 -0.89 -1.87
CA GLY A 48 -9.98 -1.99 -1.42
C GLY A 48 -9.61 -3.27 -2.15
N ASP A 49 -10.62 -3.87 -2.80
CA ASP A 49 -10.56 -5.11 -3.61
C ASP A 49 -10.16 -6.36 -2.81
N LEU A 50 -9.01 -6.34 -2.15
CA LEU A 50 -8.66 -7.35 -1.16
C LEU A 50 -9.50 -7.16 0.10
N HIS A 51 -10.32 -8.16 0.42
CA HIS A 51 -11.25 -8.17 1.56
C HIS A 51 -10.54 -8.40 2.90
N HIS A 52 -9.58 -7.55 3.23
CA HIS A 52 -8.93 -7.50 4.52
C HIS A 52 -8.52 -6.05 4.82
N TYR A 53 -7.99 -5.82 6.02
CA TYR A 53 -7.31 -4.59 6.36
C TYR A 53 -5.81 -4.86 6.48
N MET A 54 -4.99 -3.98 5.90
CA MET A 54 -3.54 -4.04 6.03
C MET A 54 -2.95 -2.64 5.93
N ARG A 55 -2.13 -2.25 6.91
CA ARG A 55 -1.47 -0.94 6.93
C ARG A 55 0.03 -1.10 6.97
N HIS A 56 0.68 -0.52 5.98
CA HIS A 56 2.12 -0.35 5.95
C HIS A 56 2.50 1.12 6.11
N SER A 57 3.53 1.38 6.90
CA SER A 57 4.11 2.72 7.07
C SER A 57 5.55 2.71 6.60
N PHE A 58 5.99 3.80 5.98
CA PHE A 58 7.39 3.94 5.59
C PHE A 58 8.32 3.81 6.80
N VAL A 59 9.49 3.23 6.57
CA VAL A 59 10.58 3.21 7.54
C VAL A 59 11.47 4.42 7.26
N ALA A 60 11.71 5.25 8.28
CA ALA A 60 12.58 6.40 8.13
C ALA A 60 14.01 5.96 7.76
N GLY A 61 14.57 6.60 6.74
CA GLY A 61 15.91 6.31 6.22
C GLY A 61 16.39 7.46 5.33
N ASN A 62 17.47 7.23 4.59
CA ASN A 62 18.06 8.23 3.70
C ASN A 62 17.33 8.32 2.34
N ASP A 63 16.47 7.36 2.03
CA ASP A 63 15.77 7.30 0.75
C ASP A 63 14.62 8.31 0.67
N PRO A 64 14.38 8.92 -0.50
CA PRO A 64 13.22 9.77 -0.71
C PRO A 64 11.92 8.97 -0.52
N VAL A 65 10.98 9.54 0.23
CA VAL A 65 9.70 8.90 0.56
C VAL A 65 8.61 9.50 -0.34
N ASN A 66 8.15 8.69 -1.30
CA ASN A 66 7.06 9.10 -2.20
C ASN A 66 5.67 8.94 -1.56
N ILE A 67 5.50 7.93 -0.70
CA ILE A 67 4.26 7.63 0.02
C ILE A 67 4.58 7.33 1.49
N GLN A 68 3.86 7.94 2.43
CA GLN A 68 4.07 7.65 3.86
C GLN A 68 3.32 6.40 4.31
N HIS A 69 2.08 6.22 3.86
CA HIS A 69 1.24 5.08 4.25
C HIS A 69 0.61 4.39 3.03
N LEU A 70 0.69 3.06 3.01
CA LEU A 70 -0.01 2.19 2.08
C LEU A 70 -1.07 1.41 2.85
N LEU A 71 -2.32 1.49 2.42
CA LEU A 71 -3.44 0.91 3.17
C LEU A 71 -4.38 0.14 2.26
N VAL A 72 -4.64 -1.11 2.63
CA VAL A 72 -5.73 -1.94 2.09
C VAL A 72 -6.87 -1.91 3.10
N ASN A 73 -8.08 -1.57 2.67
CA ASN A 73 -9.29 -1.52 3.50
C ASN A 73 -10.51 -2.05 2.74
N GLY A 74 -10.49 -3.34 2.38
CA GLY A 74 -11.60 -3.99 1.68
C GLY A 74 -12.61 -4.69 2.59
N CYS A 75 -12.59 -4.44 3.91
CA CYS A 75 -13.47 -5.08 4.90
C CYS A 75 -14.94 -4.59 4.87
N GLY A 76 -15.52 -4.36 3.69
CA GLY A 76 -16.87 -3.80 3.54
C GLY A 76 -18.03 -4.77 3.82
N GLY A 77 -17.75 -6.06 4.07
CA GLY A 77 -18.76 -7.08 4.38
C GLY A 77 -18.68 -8.37 3.55
N ALA A 78 -17.76 -8.47 2.59
CA ALA A 78 -17.48 -9.71 1.88
C ALA A 78 -16.62 -10.68 2.74
N PHE A 79 -16.42 -11.90 2.23
CA PHE A 79 -15.55 -12.91 2.88
C PHE A 79 -14.11 -12.40 3.01
N LEU A 80 -13.40 -12.81 4.06
CA LEU A 80 -12.05 -12.29 4.32
C LEU A 80 -10.98 -12.95 3.43
N HIS A 81 -10.13 -12.14 2.79
CA HIS A 81 -8.92 -12.62 2.13
C HIS A 81 -7.76 -12.82 3.14
N PRO A 82 -6.85 -13.77 2.91
CA PRO A 82 -5.73 -14.02 3.83
C PRO A 82 -4.76 -12.83 3.85
N THR A 83 -4.15 -12.58 5.01
CA THR A 83 -3.12 -11.53 5.17
C THR A 83 -1.70 -12.11 5.25
N HIS A 84 -1.53 -13.36 5.71
CA HIS A 84 -0.21 -14.01 5.86
C HIS A 84 0.55 -14.15 4.55
N VAL A 85 -0.16 -14.33 3.41
CA VAL A 85 0.46 -14.43 2.09
C VAL A 85 1.19 -13.14 1.68
N PHE A 86 0.84 -12.01 2.29
CA PHE A 86 1.43 -10.70 2.05
C PHE A 86 2.45 -10.29 3.12
N SER A 87 2.77 -11.16 4.08
CA SER A 87 3.60 -10.84 5.25
C SER A 87 5.04 -10.42 4.90
N ASN A 88 5.52 -10.77 3.70
CA ASN A 88 6.86 -10.44 3.21
C ASN A 88 6.92 -9.16 2.35
N PHE A 89 5.81 -8.47 2.12
CA PHE A 89 5.83 -7.19 1.42
C PHE A 89 6.61 -6.15 2.24
N ARG A 90 7.64 -5.54 1.63
CA ARG A 90 8.55 -4.60 2.33
C ARG A 90 8.98 -3.38 1.51
N LYS A 91 8.81 -3.37 0.19
CA LYS A 91 9.37 -2.31 -0.67
C LYS A 91 8.40 -1.90 -1.77
N PHE A 92 8.32 -0.60 -2.02
CA PHE A 92 7.58 -0.01 -3.14
C PHE A 92 8.13 1.36 -3.51
N CYS A 93 8.29 1.66 -4.81
CA CYS A 93 8.90 2.90 -5.33
C CYS A 93 10.23 3.26 -4.61
N GLY A 94 11.10 2.27 -4.36
CA GLY A 94 12.39 2.47 -3.67
C GLY A 94 12.30 2.71 -2.16
N THR A 95 11.10 2.93 -1.60
CA THR A 95 10.89 3.13 -0.16
C THR A 95 10.67 1.78 0.54
N THR A 96 11.27 1.62 1.73
CA THR A 96 11.04 0.46 2.61
C THR A 96 9.85 0.72 3.55
N TYR A 97 9.02 -0.28 3.75
CA TYR A 97 7.83 -0.23 4.60
C TYR A 97 7.81 -1.35 5.62
N GLU A 98 7.19 -1.04 6.77
CA GLU A 98 6.88 -1.99 7.82
C GLU A 98 5.37 -2.17 7.92
N SER A 99 4.91 -3.42 8.04
CA SER A 99 3.50 -3.69 8.35
C SER A 99 3.22 -3.32 9.80
N LYS A 100 2.30 -2.37 10.00
CA LYS A 100 1.94 -1.84 11.31
C LYS A 100 0.64 -2.42 11.85
N ALA A 101 -0.20 -3.01 11.00
CA ALA A 101 -1.45 -3.65 11.39
C ALA A 101 -2.00 -4.49 10.24
N ALA A 102 -2.66 -5.60 10.58
CA ALA A 102 -3.41 -6.44 9.64
C ALA A 102 -4.66 -7.00 10.34
N TYR A 103 -5.76 -7.12 9.60
CA TYR A 103 -6.96 -7.84 10.03
C TYR A 103 -7.53 -8.65 8.85
N PRO A 104 -7.65 -9.99 8.94
CA PRO A 104 -7.25 -10.82 10.08
C PRO A 104 -5.74 -10.73 10.38
N SER A 105 -5.33 -11.12 11.59
CA SER A 105 -3.90 -11.20 11.92
C SER A 105 -3.21 -12.23 11.01
N TYR A 106 -1.89 -12.16 10.85
CA TYR A 106 -1.19 -13.15 10.03
C TYR A 106 -1.39 -14.57 10.56
N GLU A 107 -1.33 -14.74 11.89
CA GLU A 107 -1.60 -16.01 12.54
C GLU A 107 -3.02 -16.51 12.23
N ASP A 108 -4.04 -15.70 12.48
CA ASP A 108 -5.43 -16.08 12.23
C ASP A 108 -5.69 -16.42 10.77
N SER A 109 -5.08 -15.68 9.85
CA SER A 109 -5.27 -15.89 8.42
C SER A 109 -4.57 -17.14 7.88
N SER A 110 -3.63 -17.72 8.64
CA SER A 110 -2.81 -18.88 8.25
C SER A 110 -3.35 -20.21 8.77
N ARG A 111 -4.44 -20.16 9.54
CA ARG A 111 -5.18 -21.32 10.06
C ARG A 111 -6.20 -21.82 9.04
#